data_AF-M3A7Y8-F1
#
_entry.id   AF-M3A7Y8-F1
#
_cell.length_a   1.000
_cell.length_b   1.000
_cell.length_c   1.000
_cell.angle_alpha   90.00
_cell.angle_beta   90.00
_cell.angle_gamma   90.00
#
_symmetry.space_group_name_H-M   'P 1'
#
loop_
_entity.id
_entity.type
_entity.pdbx_description
1 polymer ?
#
loop_
_entity_poly.entity_id
_entity_poly.type
_entity_poly.pdbx_seq_one_letter_code
_entity_poly.pdbx_strand_id
1 'polypeptide(L)'
;MKSHYPEIYPHYIHYGQNIQRANVLRYALLHHFGGVYLDLDITCRVALDAPLEKETGVPTLTHLPFLTPAAYPAGVNNAFILSRPHHPFLTDLLRNLPSRDLSWPLPYVENMLSTGCGFFGNVWMGFVLRREEKKKKKENRVYVLADRDGGMEGHMLRGRVVTKIFGHGGASSWHGWDADVLVFVGRHYHGVFGMGVVCAGVLVGEEPSKRRRASWSSLISRFGLERRSLEKRGAHEDDAEQGIYDERGMDFRLSSHA
;
A
#
# COMPACT_ATOMS: atom_id res chain seq x y z
N MET A 1 -6.80 2.33 -23.01
CA MET A 1 -5.43 2.86 -22.80
C MET A 1 -4.92 3.63 -24.01
N LYS A 2 -4.57 2.97 -25.13
CA LYS A 2 -3.98 3.59 -26.33
C LYS A 2 -4.69 4.87 -26.83
N SER A 3 -6.02 4.85 -26.94
CA SER A 3 -6.79 5.98 -27.49
C SER A 3 -7.03 7.14 -26.52
N HIS A 4 -7.12 6.86 -25.21
CA HIS A 4 -7.47 7.87 -24.20
C HIS A 4 -6.28 8.37 -23.39
N TYR A 5 -5.19 7.61 -23.33
CA TYR A 5 -3.98 7.91 -22.58
C TYR A 5 -2.73 7.54 -23.39
N PRO A 6 -2.52 8.16 -24.56
CA PRO A 6 -1.43 7.79 -25.48
C PRO A 6 -0.04 7.98 -24.87
N GLU A 7 0.16 8.97 -23.99
CA GLU A 7 1.44 9.20 -23.30
C GLU A 7 1.77 8.12 -22.26
N ILE A 8 0.76 7.45 -21.70
CA ILE A 8 0.92 6.39 -20.69
C ILE A 8 1.02 5.02 -21.36
N TYR A 9 0.44 4.87 -22.56
CA TYR A 9 0.35 3.58 -23.24
C TYR A 9 1.71 2.86 -23.45
N PRO A 10 2.81 3.54 -23.86
CA PRO A 10 4.12 2.90 -23.95
C PRO A 10 4.57 2.32 -22.61
N HIS A 11 4.41 3.03 -21.50
CA HIS A 11 4.75 2.52 -20.18
C HIS A 11 3.86 1.32 -19.80
N TYR A 12 2.55 1.44 -20.02
CA TYR A 12 1.58 0.41 -19.69
C TYR A 12 1.93 -0.97 -20.28
N ILE A 13 2.32 -1.01 -21.57
CA ILE A 13 2.64 -2.29 -22.23
C ILE A 13 4.03 -2.83 -21.87
N HIS A 14 4.95 -2.00 -21.36
CA HIS A 14 6.32 -2.38 -21.02
C HIS A 14 6.56 -2.63 -19.52
N TYR A 15 5.61 -2.32 -18.63
CA TYR A 15 5.74 -2.67 -17.21
C TYR A 15 6.09 -4.15 -17.03
N GLY A 16 7.08 -4.45 -16.19
CA GLY A 16 7.54 -5.82 -15.97
C GLY A 16 6.51 -6.71 -15.29
N GLN A 17 5.64 -6.12 -14.47
CA GLN A 17 4.73 -6.86 -13.58
C GLN A 17 3.26 -6.68 -13.95
N ASN A 18 2.47 -7.75 -13.86
CA ASN A 18 1.01 -7.69 -14.08
C ASN A 18 0.31 -6.74 -13.09
N ILE A 19 0.79 -6.68 -11.85
CA ILE A 19 0.23 -5.79 -10.82
C ILE A 19 0.41 -4.31 -11.19
N GLN A 20 1.53 -3.94 -11.83
CA GLN A 20 1.74 -2.57 -12.30
C GLN A 20 0.71 -2.19 -13.36
N ARG A 21 0.46 -3.08 -14.33
CA ARG A 21 -0.62 -2.91 -15.30
C ARG A 21 -1.99 -2.81 -14.65
N ALA A 22 -2.29 -3.66 -13.66
CA ALA A 22 -3.57 -3.62 -12.94
C ALA A 22 -3.77 -2.28 -12.19
N ASN A 23 -2.73 -1.76 -11.55
CA ASN A 23 -2.73 -0.44 -10.90
C ASN A 23 -2.99 0.69 -11.90
N VAL A 24 -2.30 0.71 -13.04
CA VAL A 24 -2.51 1.76 -14.04
C VAL A 24 -3.90 1.66 -14.68
N LEU A 25 -4.39 0.44 -14.91
CA LEU A 25 -5.71 0.22 -15.47
C LEU A 25 -6.82 0.74 -14.54
N ARG A 26 -6.76 0.45 -13.23
CA ARG A 26 -7.77 0.97 -12.27
C ARG A 26 -7.81 2.48 -12.24
N TYR A 27 -6.65 3.16 -12.25
CA TYR A 27 -6.59 4.63 -12.27
C TYR A 27 -7.17 5.20 -13.56
N ALA A 28 -6.81 4.61 -14.70
CA ALA A 28 -7.28 5.05 -16.02
C ALA A 28 -8.79 4.86 -16.20
N LEU A 29 -9.34 3.74 -15.70
CA LEU A 29 -10.78 3.46 -15.73
C LEU A 29 -11.54 4.43 -14.84
N LEU A 30 -11.12 4.63 -13.59
CA LEU A 30 -11.76 5.59 -12.67
C LEU A 30 -11.64 7.02 -13.18
N HIS A 31 -10.51 7.41 -13.76
CA HIS A 31 -10.37 8.74 -14.33
C HIS A 31 -11.30 8.95 -15.54
N HIS A 32 -11.51 7.92 -16.37
CA HIS A 32 -12.32 8.05 -17.58
C HIS A 32 -13.83 7.95 -17.29
N PHE A 33 -14.23 6.94 -16.52
CA PHE A 33 -15.65 6.62 -16.28
C PHE A 33 -16.16 7.09 -14.91
N GLY A 34 -15.27 7.34 -13.96
CA GLY A 34 -15.63 7.46 -12.54
C GLY A 34 -16.10 6.14 -11.96
N GLY A 35 -16.86 6.21 -10.87
CA GLY A 35 -17.46 5.07 -10.20
C GLY A 35 -16.60 4.56 -9.03
N VAL A 36 -16.65 3.25 -8.83
CA VAL A 36 -16.02 2.56 -7.69
C VAL A 36 -15.12 1.44 -8.19
N TYR A 37 -13.92 1.38 -7.64
CA TYR A 37 -12.98 0.27 -7.78
C TYR A 37 -12.79 -0.42 -6.43
N LEU A 38 -12.78 -1.75 -6.44
CA LEU A 38 -12.44 -2.60 -5.30
C LEU A 38 -11.49 -3.72 -5.78
N ASP A 39 -10.44 -3.99 -5.02
CA ASP A 39 -9.65 -5.21 -5.19
C ASP A 39 -10.53 -6.46 -4.94
N LEU A 40 -10.18 -7.58 -5.57
CA LEU A 40 -11.01 -8.80 -5.58
C LEU A 40 -11.18 -9.46 -4.21
N ASP A 41 -10.33 -9.11 -3.25
CA ASP A 41 -10.39 -9.58 -1.88
C ASP A 41 -11.03 -8.55 -0.93
N ILE A 42 -11.64 -7.49 -1.46
CA ILE A 42 -12.47 -6.55 -0.69
C ILE A 42 -13.94 -6.93 -0.84
N THR A 43 -14.59 -7.13 0.29
CA THR A 43 -16.05 -7.33 0.37
C THR A 43 -16.71 -6.13 1.03
N CYS A 44 -17.75 -5.59 0.40
CA CYS A 44 -18.61 -4.59 1.02
C CYS A 44 -19.49 -5.24 2.08
N ARG A 45 -19.36 -4.79 3.33
CA ARG A 45 -20.25 -5.19 4.43
C ARG A 45 -21.47 -4.30 4.56
N VAL A 46 -21.39 -3.12 3.93
CA VAL A 46 -22.43 -2.11 3.90
C VAL A 46 -22.55 -1.62 2.46
N ALA A 47 -23.78 -1.31 2.04
CA ALA A 47 -24.03 -0.73 0.73
C ALA A 47 -23.42 0.67 0.63
N LEU A 48 -22.67 0.96 -0.44
CA LEU A 48 -21.96 2.24 -0.59
C LEU A 48 -22.91 3.42 -0.86
N ASP A 49 -24.10 3.13 -1.35
CA ASP A 49 -25.22 4.04 -1.58
C ASP A 49 -26.21 4.06 -0.41
N ALA A 50 -25.90 3.40 0.71
CA ALA A 50 -26.67 3.54 1.93
C ALA A 50 -26.69 5.01 2.38
N PRO A 51 -27.84 5.53 2.86
CA PRO A 51 -27.94 6.87 3.40
C PRO A 51 -26.94 7.08 4.54
N LEU A 52 -26.15 8.14 4.43
CA LEU A 52 -25.37 8.67 5.52
C LEU A 52 -26.24 9.57 6.40
N GLU A 53 -25.78 9.81 7.61
CA GLU A 53 -26.45 10.73 8.52
C GLU A 53 -26.48 12.15 7.96
N LYS A 54 -27.55 12.89 8.27
CA LYS A 54 -27.76 14.27 7.81
C LYS A 54 -26.58 15.19 8.15
N GLU A 55 -25.91 14.93 9.27
CA GLU A 55 -24.78 15.72 9.78
C GLU A 55 -23.52 15.63 8.92
N THR A 56 -23.41 14.61 8.06
CA THR A 56 -22.27 14.47 7.12
C THR A 56 -22.29 15.50 5.99
N GLY A 57 -23.46 16.10 5.71
CA GLY A 57 -23.65 17.03 4.59
C GLY A 57 -23.53 16.38 3.20
N VAL A 58 -23.50 15.04 3.12
CA VAL A 58 -23.43 14.27 1.87
C VAL A 58 -24.42 13.10 1.98
N PRO A 59 -25.29 12.84 0.98
CA PRO A 59 -26.35 11.84 1.12
C PRO A 59 -25.85 10.40 1.28
N THR A 60 -24.80 10.02 0.55
CA THR A 60 -24.22 8.66 0.52
C THR A 60 -22.72 8.75 0.24
N LEU A 61 -21.95 7.67 0.43
CA LEU A 61 -20.53 7.66 0.05
C LEU A 61 -20.36 7.87 -1.46
N THR A 62 -21.29 7.37 -2.27
CA THR A 62 -21.28 7.52 -3.74
C THR A 62 -21.46 8.95 -4.24
N HIS A 63 -21.91 9.88 -3.40
CA HIS A 63 -22.00 11.30 -3.76
C HIS A 63 -20.68 12.06 -3.58
N LEU A 64 -19.69 11.48 -2.90
CA LEU A 64 -18.39 12.10 -2.70
C LEU A 64 -17.62 12.25 -4.03
N PRO A 65 -16.83 13.32 -4.18
CA PRO A 65 -16.02 13.52 -5.39
C PRO A 65 -14.91 12.48 -5.52
N PHE A 66 -14.30 12.08 -4.40
CA PHE A 66 -13.28 11.05 -4.32
C PHE A 66 -13.20 10.51 -2.88
N LEU A 67 -13.13 9.18 -2.71
CA LEU A 67 -13.00 8.53 -1.40
C LEU A 67 -12.04 7.34 -1.48
N THR A 68 -11.19 7.20 -0.45
CA THR A 68 -10.19 6.13 -0.34
C THR A 68 -9.94 5.82 1.14
N PRO A 69 -9.52 4.61 1.55
CA PRO A 69 -9.11 4.36 2.93
C PRO A 69 -7.69 4.83 3.18
N ALA A 70 -7.34 5.03 4.44
CA ALA A 70 -5.96 5.22 4.85
C ALA A 70 -5.14 3.92 4.64
N ALA A 71 -3.85 4.07 4.38
CA ALA A 71 -2.89 2.97 4.32
C ALA A 71 -2.15 2.83 5.66
N TYR A 72 -1.71 1.60 5.95
CA TYR A 72 -0.77 1.34 7.04
C TYR A 72 0.67 1.28 6.50
N PRO A 73 1.66 1.87 7.19
CA PRO A 73 1.53 2.66 8.42
C PRO A 73 1.12 4.13 8.19
N ALA A 74 1.19 4.62 6.96
CA ALA A 74 0.82 6.00 6.61
C ALA A 74 0.39 6.14 5.15
N GLY A 75 -0.35 7.21 4.86
CA GLY A 75 -0.80 7.57 3.51
C GLY A 75 -2.20 7.04 3.19
N VAL A 76 -2.46 6.85 1.89
CA VAL A 76 -3.75 6.38 1.37
C VAL A 76 -3.58 5.06 0.62
N ASN A 77 -4.57 4.20 0.74
CA ASN A 77 -4.58 2.88 0.14
C ASN A 77 -5.32 2.91 -1.21
N ASN A 78 -4.89 2.13 -2.20
CA ASN A 78 -5.42 2.10 -3.56
C ASN A 78 -6.25 0.84 -3.90
N ALA A 79 -6.62 0.04 -2.90
CA ALA A 79 -7.40 -1.17 -3.02
C ALA A 79 -8.91 -0.88 -3.07
N PHE A 80 -9.37 0.19 -2.42
CA PHE A 80 -10.70 0.77 -2.62
C PHE A 80 -10.56 2.22 -3.08
N ILE A 81 -11.20 2.58 -4.18
CA ILE A 81 -11.24 3.97 -4.65
C ILE A 81 -12.62 4.26 -5.21
N LEU A 82 -13.23 5.33 -4.73
CA LEU A 82 -14.39 5.96 -5.33
C LEU A 82 -13.96 7.28 -5.97
N SER A 83 -14.39 7.55 -7.20
CA SER A 83 -14.05 8.81 -7.87
C SER A 83 -15.13 9.23 -8.85
N ARG A 84 -15.38 10.54 -8.95
CA ARG A 84 -16.00 11.12 -10.14
C ARG A 84 -15.06 11.02 -11.34
N PRO A 85 -15.59 10.97 -12.57
CA PRO A 85 -14.76 11.04 -13.77
C PRO A 85 -13.95 12.35 -13.75
N HIS A 86 -12.72 12.28 -14.25
CA HIS A 86 -11.78 13.41 -14.38
C HIS A 86 -11.44 14.12 -13.06
N HIS A 87 -11.51 13.43 -11.93
CA HIS A 87 -11.11 14.00 -10.65
C HIS A 87 -9.63 14.47 -10.71
N PRO A 88 -9.30 15.72 -10.32
CA PRO A 88 -7.96 16.28 -10.53
C PRO A 88 -6.82 15.48 -9.89
N PHE A 89 -7.09 14.78 -8.78
CA PHE A 89 -6.09 13.89 -8.20
C PHE A 89 -5.73 12.73 -9.14
N LEU A 90 -6.70 12.10 -9.80
CA LEU A 90 -6.42 11.04 -10.77
C LEU A 90 -5.72 11.59 -12.03
N THR A 91 -6.03 12.84 -12.41
CA THR A 91 -5.30 13.52 -13.49
C THR A 91 -3.82 13.70 -13.12
N ASP A 92 -3.53 14.19 -11.92
CA ASP A 92 -2.17 14.32 -11.41
C ASP A 92 -1.49 12.94 -11.29
N LEU A 93 -2.20 11.94 -10.79
CA LEU A 93 -1.71 10.56 -10.67
C LEU A 93 -1.30 10.00 -12.04
N LEU A 94 -2.18 10.06 -13.03
CA LEU A 94 -1.91 9.55 -14.37
C LEU A 94 -0.79 10.33 -15.07
N ARG A 95 -0.73 11.66 -14.89
CA ARG A 95 0.35 12.50 -15.44
C ARG A 95 1.73 12.15 -14.85
N ASN A 96 1.79 11.70 -13.59
CA ASN A 96 3.04 11.36 -12.92
C ASN A 96 3.49 9.91 -13.17
N LEU A 97 2.69 9.06 -13.83
CA LEU A 97 3.08 7.67 -14.10
C LEU A 97 4.38 7.55 -14.90
N PRO A 98 4.56 8.25 -16.04
CA PRO A 98 5.79 8.16 -16.83
C PRO A 98 7.06 8.49 -16.06
N SER A 99 7.01 9.48 -15.16
CA SER A 99 8.19 9.90 -14.37
C SER A 99 8.55 8.92 -13.25
N ARG A 100 7.67 7.97 -12.96
CA ARG A 100 7.85 6.94 -11.92
C ARG A 100 7.98 5.54 -12.49
N ASP A 101 7.97 5.37 -13.80
CA ASP A 101 8.33 4.12 -14.46
C ASP A 101 9.85 3.92 -14.41
N LEU A 102 10.32 3.47 -13.24
CA LEU A 102 11.73 3.24 -12.94
C LEU A 102 11.94 1.75 -12.67
N SER A 103 13.04 1.19 -13.17
CA SER A 103 13.42 -0.19 -12.88
C SER A 103 14.10 -0.26 -11.50
N TRP A 104 13.62 -1.16 -10.64
CA TRP A 104 14.23 -1.40 -9.34
C TRP A 104 14.67 -2.87 -9.22
N PRO A 105 15.76 -3.17 -8.49
CA PRO A 105 16.21 -4.56 -8.31
C PRO A 105 15.27 -5.40 -7.42
N LEU A 106 14.34 -4.74 -6.72
CA LEU A 106 13.38 -5.35 -5.81
C LEU A 106 11.96 -5.18 -6.40
N PRO A 107 11.35 -6.22 -7.00
CA PRO A 107 10.02 -6.14 -7.63
C PRO A 107 8.92 -5.53 -6.75
N TYR A 108 8.91 -5.83 -5.44
CA TYR A 108 7.98 -5.26 -4.47
C TYR A 108 8.14 -3.74 -4.39
N VAL A 109 9.39 -3.26 -4.26
CA VAL A 109 9.69 -1.82 -4.21
C VAL A 109 9.35 -1.15 -5.54
N GLU A 110 9.67 -1.82 -6.65
CA GLU A 110 9.34 -1.34 -7.99
C GLU A 110 7.84 -1.11 -8.14
N ASN A 111 7.02 -2.10 -7.80
CA ASN A 111 5.58 -1.98 -7.85
C ASN A 111 5.10 -0.85 -6.92
N MET A 112 5.57 -0.85 -5.67
CA MET A 112 5.14 0.11 -4.66
C MET A 112 5.41 1.55 -5.02
N LEU A 113 6.58 1.85 -5.57
CA LEU A 113 7.01 3.22 -5.87
C LEU A 113 6.63 3.69 -7.27
N SER A 114 6.37 2.77 -8.20
CA SER A 114 6.03 3.12 -9.59
C SER A 114 4.53 3.27 -9.82
N THR A 115 3.72 2.34 -9.31
CA THR A 115 2.27 2.31 -9.62
C THR A 115 1.36 1.95 -8.44
N GLY A 116 1.90 1.33 -7.39
CA GLY A 116 1.14 0.84 -6.23
C GLY A 116 0.79 1.91 -5.20
N CYS A 117 0.43 1.48 -3.98
CA CYS A 117 0.00 2.37 -2.90
C CYS A 117 1.06 3.41 -2.50
N GLY A 118 2.36 3.11 -2.58
CA GLY A 118 3.42 4.08 -2.32
C GLY A 118 3.43 5.23 -3.32
N PHE A 119 3.35 4.93 -4.61
CA PHE A 119 3.16 5.92 -5.68
C PHE A 119 1.88 6.73 -5.49
N PHE A 120 0.77 6.04 -5.25
CA PHE A 120 -0.55 6.65 -5.03
C PHE A 120 -0.54 7.62 -3.85
N GLY A 121 0.01 7.20 -2.71
CA GLY A 121 0.19 8.03 -1.52
C GLY A 121 1.13 9.21 -1.74
N ASN A 122 2.24 9.02 -2.46
CA ASN A 122 3.18 10.10 -2.78
C ASN A 122 2.53 11.20 -3.63
N VAL A 123 1.77 10.82 -4.67
CA VAL A 123 1.05 11.81 -5.49
C VAL A 123 -0.07 12.47 -4.69
N TRP A 124 -0.78 11.71 -3.84
CA TRP A 124 -1.82 12.25 -2.96
C TRP A 124 -1.27 13.32 -2.02
N MET A 125 -0.15 13.06 -1.36
CA MET A 125 0.52 14.04 -0.50
C MET A 125 0.83 15.34 -1.25
N GLY A 126 1.44 15.23 -2.44
CA GLY A 126 1.73 16.40 -3.27
C GLY A 126 0.45 17.14 -3.72
N PHE A 127 -0.62 16.40 -4.02
CA PHE A 127 -1.91 16.96 -4.41
C PHE A 127 -2.57 17.75 -3.28
N VAL A 128 -2.57 17.21 -2.05
CA VAL A 128 -3.12 17.87 -0.87
C VAL A 128 -2.35 19.15 -0.55
N LEU A 129 -1.01 19.07 -0.49
CA LEU A 129 -0.16 20.22 -0.18
C LEU A 129 -0.35 21.39 -1.16
N ARG A 130 -0.35 21.14 -2.47
CA ARG A 130 -0.58 22.19 -3.48
C ARG A 130 -1.97 22.81 -3.42
N ARG A 131 -2.93 22.11 -2.83
CA ARG A 131 -4.33 22.53 -2.75
C ARG A 131 -4.61 23.33 -1.48
N GLU A 132 -3.84 23.15 -0.42
CA GLU A 132 -3.88 24.06 0.73
C GLU A 132 -3.56 25.50 0.32
N GLU A 133 -2.71 25.67 -0.71
CA GLU A 133 -2.30 26.96 -1.27
C GLU A 133 -3.35 27.64 -2.19
N LYS A 134 -4.30 26.88 -2.76
CA LYS A 134 -5.25 27.37 -3.79
C LYS A 134 -6.70 27.33 -3.30
N LYS A 135 -7.56 28.27 -3.77
CA LYS A 135 -8.99 28.35 -3.40
C LYS A 135 -9.69 26.96 -3.45
N LYS A 136 -10.16 26.49 -2.29
CA LYS A 136 -10.68 25.12 -2.05
C LYS A 136 -12.06 24.88 -2.71
N LYS A 137 -12.12 24.27 -3.90
CA LYS A 137 -13.39 23.76 -4.48
C LYS A 137 -13.76 22.39 -3.90
N LYS A 138 -14.85 22.26 -3.16
CA LYS A 138 -15.27 20.99 -2.51
C LYS A 138 -15.25 19.78 -3.46
N GLU A 139 -15.63 19.98 -4.72
CA GLU A 139 -15.68 18.95 -5.78
C GLU A 139 -14.34 18.31 -6.14
N ASN A 140 -13.22 18.92 -5.75
CA ASN A 140 -11.89 18.38 -6.04
C ASN A 140 -11.29 17.64 -4.83
N ARG A 141 -12.02 17.52 -3.72
CA ARG A 141 -11.46 17.04 -2.44
C ARG A 141 -11.27 15.52 -2.48
N VAL A 142 -10.13 15.04 -1.99
CA VAL A 142 -9.91 13.64 -1.66
C VAL A 142 -10.37 13.40 -0.24
N TYR A 143 -11.38 12.55 -0.04
CA TYR A 143 -11.81 12.11 1.28
C TYR A 143 -11.09 10.83 1.67
N VAL A 144 -10.69 10.74 2.94
CA VAL A 144 -10.12 9.53 3.53
C VAL A 144 -11.11 8.98 4.54
N LEU A 145 -11.38 7.67 4.49
CA LEU A 145 -12.29 7.03 5.45
C LEU A 145 -11.77 7.18 6.88
N ALA A 146 -12.63 7.65 7.75
CA ALA A 146 -12.39 7.84 9.17
C ALA A 146 -13.69 7.61 9.95
N ASP A 147 -13.56 7.33 11.24
CA ASP A 147 -14.67 7.33 12.18
C ASP A 147 -15.14 8.76 12.51
N ARG A 148 -16.10 8.87 13.44
CA ARG A 148 -16.70 10.15 13.84
C ARG A 148 -15.74 11.13 14.51
N ASP A 149 -14.72 10.60 15.18
CA ASP A 149 -13.72 11.38 15.89
C ASP A 149 -12.52 11.72 14.98
N GLY A 150 -12.56 11.27 13.72
CA GLY A 150 -11.52 11.45 12.74
C GLY A 150 -10.42 10.38 12.80
N GLY A 151 -10.62 9.32 13.58
CA GLY A 151 -9.75 8.16 13.64
C GLY A 151 -9.81 7.36 12.34
N MET A 152 -8.67 7.24 11.66
CA MET A 152 -8.56 6.49 10.41
C MET A 152 -8.24 5.00 10.64
N GLU A 153 -7.70 4.65 11.81
CA GLU A 153 -7.11 3.33 12.04
C GLU A 153 -8.10 2.17 11.86
N GLY A 154 -9.33 2.31 12.36
CA GLY A 154 -10.39 1.31 12.22
C GLY A 154 -10.90 1.11 10.79
N HIS A 155 -10.46 1.95 9.85
CA HIS A 155 -10.84 1.93 8.44
C HIS A 155 -9.65 1.64 7.51
N MET A 156 -8.44 1.47 8.04
CA MET A 156 -7.27 1.13 7.24
C MET A 156 -7.39 -0.28 6.66
N LEU A 157 -7.07 -0.43 5.38
CA LEU A 157 -6.98 -1.74 4.74
C LEU A 157 -5.54 -2.27 4.87
N ARG A 158 -5.37 -3.35 5.64
CA ARG A 158 -4.09 -4.01 5.91
C ARG A 158 -4.29 -5.50 6.17
N GLY A 159 -3.48 -6.36 5.54
CA GLY A 159 -3.54 -7.81 5.74
C GLY A 159 -4.98 -8.35 5.71
N ARG A 160 -5.28 -9.40 6.49
CA ARG A 160 -6.67 -9.78 6.72
C ARG A 160 -7.27 -8.88 7.81
N VAL A 161 -8.30 -8.11 7.49
CA VAL A 161 -8.96 -7.22 8.45
C VAL A 161 -10.44 -7.06 8.13
N VAL A 162 -11.25 -6.91 9.17
CA VAL A 162 -12.68 -6.61 9.05
C VAL A 162 -12.93 -5.24 9.67
N THR A 163 -13.26 -4.28 8.82
CA THR A 163 -13.69 -2.93 9.22
C THR A 163 -15.22 -2.86 9.28
N LYS A 164 -15.76 -1.71 9.70
CA LYS A 164 -17.23 -1.48 9.66
C LYS A 164 -17.80 -1.54 8.24
N ILE A 165 -17.05 -1.08 7.23
CA ILE A 165 -17.54 -0.92 5.85
C ILE A 165 -17.07 -2.07 4.94
N PHE A 166 -15.89 -2.61 5.20
CA PHE A 166 -15.23 -3.60 4.34
C PHE A 166 -14.71 -4.81 5.13
N GLY A 167 -14.80 -6.00 4.53
CA GLY A 167 -13.90 -7.10 4.81
C GLY A 167 -12.75 -7.10 3.80
N HIS A 168 -11.52 -7.28 4.25
CA HIS A 168 -10.32 -7.36 3.41
C HIS A 168 -9.66 -8.73 3.63
N GLY A 169 -9.57 -9.51 2.56
CA GLY A 169 -9.07 -10.89 2.59
C GLY A 169 -7.57 -10.99 2.81
N GLY A 170 -6.82 -9.91 2.54
CA GLY A 170 -5.37 -9.84 2.71
C GLY A 170 -4.61 -10.52 1.59
N ALA A 171 -5.20 -10.58 0.40
CA ALA A 171 -4.57 -11.16 -0.77
C ALA A 171 -3.25 -10.45 -1.07
N SER A 172 -2.23 -11.27 -1.24
CA SER A 172 -0.83 -10.85 -1.39
C SER A 172 -0.23 -11.49 -2.63
N SER A 173 -1.06 -11.76 -3.65
CA SER A 173 -0.71 -12.59 -4.82
C SER A 173 0.38 -12.01 -5.71
N TRP A 174 0.68 -10.72 -5.56
CA TRP A 174 1.77 -10.05 -6.27
C TRP A 174 3.07 -9.96 -5.46
N HIS A 175 3.06 -10.35 -4.18
CA HIS A 175 4.27 -10.41 -3.36
C HIS A 175 5.21 -11.50 -3.88
N GLY A 176 6.47 -11.11 -4.10
CA GLY A 176 7.56 -12.04 -4.37
C GLY A 176 8.40 -12.32 -3.12
N TRP A 177 9.53 -12.98 -3.32
CA TRP A 177 10.50 -13.30 -2.26
C TRP A 177 11.03 -12.04 -1.52
N ASP A 178 11.10 -10.92 -2.21
CA ASP A 178 11.64 -9.67 -1.70
C ASP A 178 10.66 -8.98 -0.74
N ALA A 179 9.36 -9.22 -0.91
CA ALA A 179 8.34 -8.79 0.05
C ALA A 179 8.58 -9.44 1.42
N ASP A 180 8.83 -10.75 1.44
CA ASP A 180 9.10 -11.50 2.68
C ASP A 180 10.37 -10.98 3.38
N VAL A 181 11.42 -10.71 2.61
CA VAL A 181 12.66 -10.11 3.13
C VAL A 181 12.40 -8.73 3.72
N LEU A 182 11.64 -7.87 3.04
CA LEU A 182 11.30 -6.54 3.54
C LEU A 182 10.46 -6.59 4.81
N VAL A 183 9.47 -7.47 4.87
CA VAL A 183 8.65 -7.68 6.07
C VAL A 183 9.51 -8.19 7.22
N PHE A 184 10.41 -9.15 6.97
CA PHE A 184 11.34 -9.64 7.97
C PHE A 184 12.25 -8.52 8.50
N VAL A 185 12.89 -7.75 7.62
CA VAL A 185 13.74 -6.62 8.01
C VAL A 185 12.94 -5.59 8.80
N GLY A 186 11.71 -5.27 8.37
CA GLY A 186 10.83 -4.34 9.08
C GLY A 186 10.48 -4.81 10.49
N ARG A 187 10.15 -6.10 10.68
CA ARG A 187 9.84 -6.68 12.00
C ARG A 187 11.06 -6.76 12.93
N HIS A 188 12.24 -6.90 12.35
CA HIS A 188 13.50 -7.12 13.09
C HIS A 188 14.48 -5.95 12.96
N TYR A 189 14.00 -4.74 12.64
CA TYR A 189 14.88 -3.63 12.28
C TYR A 189 15.91 -3.30 13.37
N HIS A 190 15.53 -3.36 14.65
CA HIS A 190 16.45 -3.18 15.77
C HIS A 190 17.58 -4.22 15.77
N GLY A 191 17.25 -5.50 15.51
CA GLY A 191 18.21 -6.59 15.48
C GLY A 191 19.12 -6.53 14.26
N VAL A 192 18.54 -6.25 13.08
CA VAL A 192 19.30 -6.07 11.83
C VAL A 192 20.23 -4.87 11.93
N PHE A 193 19.75 -3.75 12.46
CA PHE A 193 20.56 -2.56 12.69
C PHE A 193 21.68 -2.83 13.71
N GLY A 194 21.36 -3.47 14.83
CA GLY A 194 22.36 -3.86 15.84
C GLY A 194 23.45 -4.77 15.28
N MET A 195 23.06 -5.78 14.48
CA MET A 195 24.02 -6.65 13.79
C MET A 195 24.89 -5.86 12.80
N GLY A 196 24.30 -4.92 12.06
CA GLY A 196 25.03 -4.02 11.17
C GLY A 196 26.09 -3.19 11.89
N VAL A 197 25.73 -2.62 13.06
CA VAL A 197 26.67 -1.86 13.90
C VAL A 197 27.79 -2.75 14.44
N VAL A 198 27.47 -3.97 14.89
CA VAL A 198 28.49 -4.94 15.35
C VAL A 198 29.43 -5.32 14.22
N CYS A 199 28.91 -5.66 13.04
CA CYS A 199 29.72 -5.98 11.86
C CYS A 199 30.61 -4.79 11.44
N ALA A 200 30.07 -3.57 11.42
CA ALA A 200 30.85 -2.37 11.13
C ALA A 200 31.94 -2.13 12.19
N GLY A 201 31.64 -2.36 13.47
CA GLY A 201 32.60 -2.27 14.57
C GLY A 201 33.74 -3.30 14.44
N VAL A 202 33.44 -4.53 14.01
CA VAL A 202 34.46 -5.56 13.72
C VAL A 202 35.33 -5.15 12.53
N LEU A 203 34.73 -4.63 11.45
CA LEU A 203 35.47 -4.19 10.25
C LEU A 203 36.35 -2.96 10.51
N VAL A 204 35.95 -2.06 11.41
CA VAL A 204 36.74 -0.88 11.80
C VAL A 204 37.76 -1.23 12.90
N GLY A 205 37.46 -2.21 13.75
CA GLY A 205 38.36 -2.72 14.78
C GLY A 205 39.48 -3.64 14.25
N GLU A 206 39.37 -4.13 13.00
CA GLU A 206 40.49 -4.74 12.28
C GLU A 206 41.46 -3.67 11.79
N GLU A 207 42.38 -3.26 12.66
CA GLU A 207 43.53 -2.42 12.32
C GLU A 207 44.31 -3.02 11.11
N PRO A 208 44.70 -2.22 10.09
CA PRO A 208 45.40 -2.74 8.90
C PRO A 208 46.83 -3.26 9.18
N SER A 209 47.29 -3.24 10.44
CA SER A 209 48.65 -3.59 10.86
C SER A 209 48.95 -5.09 10.89
N LYS A 210 47.95 -5.97 10.72
CA LYS A 210 48.14 -7.44 10.68
C LYS A 210 47.49 -8.11 9.48
N ARG A 211 47.79 -7.64 8.26
CA ARG A 211 47.65 -8.47 7.05
C ARG A 211 48.70 -9.59 7.04
N ARG A 212 48.52 -10.60 7.90
CA ARG A 212 49.15 -11.91 7.69
C ARG A 212 48.43 -12.55 6.51
N ARG A 213 49.16 -12.85 5.43
CA ARG A 213 48.69 -13.68 4.31
C ARG A 213 48.13 -15.00 4.87
N ALA A 214 46.82 -15.08 5.04
CA ALA A 214 46.15 -16.34 5.31
C ALA A 214 46.05 -17.09 3.98
N SER A 215 46.77 -18.21 3.89
CA SER A 215 46.70 -19.15 2.77
C SER A 215 45.26 -19.66 2.63
N TRP A 216 44.73 -19.63 1.40
CA TRP A 216 43.39 -20.10 1.03
C TRP A 216 43.12 -21.58 1.36
N SER A 217 44.13 -22.33 1.79
CA SER A 217 44.02 -23.75 2.15
C SER A 217 43.34 -24.03 3.51
N SER A 218 43.15 -23.02 4.39
CA SER A 218 42.59 -23.25 5.74
C SER A 218 41.09 -22.95 5.90
N LEU A 219 40.46 -22.27 4.93
CA LEU A 219 39.03 -21.94 4.99
C LEU A 219 38.12 -23.09 4.54
N ILE A 220 38.64 -24.01 3.72
CA ILE A 220 37.87 -25.13 3.16
C ILE A 220 37.70 -26.28 4.18
N SER A 221 38.54 -26.37 5.21
CA SER A 221 38.43 -27.43 6.23
C SER A 221 37.43 -27.12 7.36
N ARG A 222 36.89 -25.89 7.43
CA ARG A 222 35.93 -25.48 8.47
C ARG A 222 34.46 -25.47 8.05
N PHE A 223 34.18 -25.62 6.75
CA PHE A 223 32.83 -25.82 6.24
C PHE A 223 32.61 -27.29 5.84
N GLY A 224 32.74 -28.17 6.83
CA GLY A 224 32.12 -29.50 6.74
C GLY A 224 30.60 -29.31 6.78
N LEU A 225 29.95 -29.48 5.63
CA LEU A 225 28.49 -29.56 5.53
C LEU A 225 27.99 -30.74 6.36
N GLU A 226 27.46 -30.48 7.55
CA GLU A 226 26.46 -31.36 8.15
C GLU A 226 25.08 -30.89 7.66
N ARG A 227 24.56 -31.54 6.63
CA ARG A 227 23.14 -31.45 6.26
C ARG A 227 22.32 -32.07 7.40
N ARG A 228 21.73 -31.25 8.26
CA ARG A 228 20.56 -31.66 9.05
C ARG A 228 19.29 -31.14 8.38
N SER A 229 18.56 -32.09 7.81
CA SER A 229 17.16 -31.99 7.43
C SER A 229 16.33 -31.52 8.63
N LEU A 230 15.62 -30.41 8.49
CA LEU A 230 14.56 -30.02 9.42
C LEU A 230 13.22 -30.17 8.70
N GLU A 231 12.51 -31.20 9.14
CA GLU A 231 11.15 -31.53 8.75
C GLU A 231 10.19 -30.38 9.05
N LYS A 232 9.24 -30.18 8.13
CA LYS A 232 8.06 -29.36 8.31
C LYS A 232 7.25 -29.89 9.50
N ARG A 233 7.00 -29.05 10.49
CA ARG A 233 5.82 -29.15 11.37
C ARG A 233 4.93 -27.96 11.09
N GLY A 234 3.73 -28.26 10.59
CA GLY A 234 2.64 -27.31 10.55
C GLY A 234 2.14 -27.03 11.96
N ALA A 235 1.76 -25.79 12.20
CA ALA A 235 0.92 -25.41 13.32
C ALA A 235 -0.23 -24.57 12.73
N HIS A 236 -1.39 -25.21 12.69
CA HIS A 236 -2.68 -24.54 12.77
C HIS A 236 -2.72 -23.81 14.12
N GLU A 237 -3.17 -22.56 14.13
CA GLU A 237 -3.87 -22.03 15.31
C GLU A 237 -4.91 -21.04 14.80
N ASP A 238 -6.15 -21.53 14.92
CA ASP A 238 -7.39 -20.79 14.85
C ASP A 238 -7.49 -19.90 16.09
N ASP A 239 -7.86 -18.64 15.91
CA ASP A 239 -8.56 -17.89 16.94
C ASP A 239 -9.68 -17.10 16.27
N ALA A 240 -10.88 -17.69 16.37
CA ALA A 240 -12.14 -17.05 16.06
C ALA A 240 -12.74 -16.52 17.36
N GLU A 241 -12.72 -15.19 17.54
CA GLU A 241 -13.61 -14.56 18.52
C GLU A 241 -14.87 -14.05 17.82
N GLN A 242 -15.99 -14.67 18.19
CA GLN A 242 -17.35 -14.25 17.88
C GLN A 242 -17.70 -13.00 18.70
N GLY A 243 -17.82 -11.86 18.01
CA GLY A 243 -18.47 -10.66 18.54
C GLY A 243 -19.92 -10.60 18.08
N ILE A 244 -20.85 -10.63 19.03
CA ILE A 244 -22.30 -10.58 18.88
C ILE A 244 -22.76 -9.22 18.29
N TYR A 245 -23.77 -9.27 17.42
CA TYR A 245 -24.38 -8.16 16.71
C TYR A 245 -25.14 -7.17 17.62
N ASP A 246 -25.06 -5.88 17.28
CA ASP A 246 -26.07 -4.86 17.62
C ASP A 246 -26.41 -4.09 16.33
N GLU A 247 -27.67 -4.24 15.90
CA GLU A 247 -28.24 -3.57 14.72
C GLU A 247 -28.64 -2.14 15.09
N ARG A 248 -27.70 -1.18 15.01
CA ARG A 248 -28.04 0.25 15.06
C ARG A 248 -27.28 1.05 14.01
N GLY A 249 -27.98 2.02 13.44
CA GLY A 249 -27.70 2.73 12.19
C GLY A 249 -26.29 3.30 12.01
N MET A 250 -25.97 3.57 10.75
CA MET A 250 -24.67 4.05 10.30
C MET A 250 -24.34 5.44 10.87
N ASP A 251 -23.53 5.46 11.92
CA ASP A 251 -23.00 6.65 12.58
C ASP A 251 -21.61 7.02 12.03
N PHE A 252 -21.49 8.02 11.14
CA PHE A 252 -20.22 8.45 10.54
C PHE A 252 -20.12 9.98 10.41
N ARG A 253 -18.91 10.53 10.60
CA ARG A 253 -18.57 11.95 10.35
C ARG A 253 -17.40 12.00 9.38
N LEU A 254 -17.52 12.76 8.30
CA LEU A 254 -16.39 12.97 7.38
C LEU A 254 -15.40 13.93 8.06
N SER A 255 -14.24 13.42 8.48
CA SER A 255 -13.18 14.25 9.06
C SER A 255 -12.79 15.37 8.09
N SER A 256 -12.79 16.59 8.61
CA SER A 256 -12.45 17.79 7.86
C SER A 256 -10.95 18.08 7.87
N HIS A 257 -10.13 17.23 8.49
CA HIS A 257 -8.67 17.40 8.57
C HIS A 257 -7.94 16.50 7.57
N ALA A 258 -7.69 17.10 6.41
CA ALA A 258 -6.58 16.83 5.52
C ALA A 258 -6.35 18.08 4.67
#